data_AF-A0A2D4GE86-F1
#
_entry.id   AF-A0A2D4GE86-F1
#
_cell.length_a   1.000
_cell.length_b   1.000
_cell.length_c   1.000
_cell.angle_alpha   90.00
_cell.angle_beta   90.00
_cell.angle_gamma   90.00
#
_symmetry.space_group_name_H-M   'P 1'
#
loop_
_entity.id
_entity.type
_entity.pdbx_description
1 polymer ?
#
loop_
_entity_poly.entity_id
_entity_poly.type
_entity_poly.pdbx_seq_one_letter_code
_entity_poly.pdbx_strand_id
1 'polypeptide(L)'
;MNLTQEMISVALFLPPFFQVLVFYHHSIFEIFPILWAGNKMPAPWANTTNVCKLLQFLETTLNEREKHGTFHVSQAILTPRVKTFARHLSHGLKNTLVHRNLPFILNWVKLQKPGIMGVNIITSDFVEQVDFAATIIGLNNLLLEV
;
A
#
# COMPACT_ATOMS: atom_id res chain seq x y z
N MET A 1 -11.48 34.43 4.07
CA MET A 1 -11.58 33.21 3.26
C MET A 1 -10.31 33.16 2.40
N ASN A 2 -9.22 32.65 2.97
CA ASN A 2 -7.89 32.75 2.35
C ASN A 2 -7.49 31.43 1.71
N LEU A 3 -7.21 31.54 0.41
CA LEU A 3 -6.60 30.57 -0.46
C LEU A 3 -5.13 30.37 -0.05
N THR A 4 -4.87 29.48 0.91
CA THR A 4 -3.57 28.81 1.05
C THR A 4 -3.83 27.33 1.11
N GLN A 5 -4.09 26.80 -0.08
CA GLN A 5 -4.03 25.40 -0.42
C GLN A 5 -2.72 24.85 0.15
N GLU A 6 -2.90 23.92 1.09
CA GLU A 6 -1.89 23.17 1.79
C GLU A 6 -0.83 22.66 0.81
N MET A 7 0.26 23.41 0.68
CA MET A 7 1.40 23.02 -0.13
C MET A 7 2.13 21.93 0.66
N ILE A 8 1.67 20.71 0.47
CA ILE A 8 2.25 19.47 0.99
C ILE A 8 3.67 19.35 0.44
N SER A 9 4.63 19.90 1.17
CA SER A 9 6.05 19.67 0.94
C SER A 9 6.80 19.84 2.23
N VAL A 10 6.95 18.74 2.96
CA VAL A 10 8.09 18.59 3.85
C VAL A 10 8.91 17.42 3.34
N ALA A 11 9.79 17.74 2.39
CA ALA A 11 10.79 16.84 1.86
C ALA A 11 12.01 16.88 2.79
N LEU A 12 12.47 15.73 3.28
CA LEU A 12 13.88 15.60 3.62
C LEU A 12 14.63 15.70 2.28
N PHE A 13 15.27 16.84 2.01
CA PHE A 13 15.95 17.09 0.74
C PHE A 13 17.22 16.23 0.68
N LEU A 14 17.11 15.03 0.11
CA LEU A 14 18.27 14.24 -0.30
C LEU A 14 18.81 14.79 -1.64
N PRO A 15 20.12 14.69 -1.92
CA PRO A 15 20.72 15.28 -3.12
C PRO A 15 20.01 14.83 -4.40
N PRO A 16 19.97 15.73 -5.41
CA PRO A 16 18.73 16.37 -5.86
C PRO A 16 17.74 15.35 -6.46
N PHE A 17 16.44 15.67 -6.46
CA PHE A 17 15.32 14.96 -7.13
C PHE A 17 14.41 14.07 -6.28
N PHE A 18 14.66 13.87 -4.98
CA PHE A 18 13.75 13.04 -4.15
C PHE A 18 12.99 13.85 -3.12
N GLN A 19 11.66 13.71 -3.13
CA GLN A 19 10.80 14.12 -2.04
C GLN A 19 10.52 12.90 -1.16
N VAL A 20 10.93 12.98 0.11
CA VAL A 20 10.70 11.93 1.10
C VAL A 20 9.67 12.40 2.12
N LEU A 21 8.60 11.62 2.30
CA LEU A 21 7.61 11.78 3.37
C LEU A 21 7.89 10.75 4.46
N VAL A 22 7.97 11.19 5.72
CA VAL A 22 8.24 10.32 6.87
C VAL A 22 7.00 10.27 7.76
N PHE A 23 6.36 9.10 7.86
CA PHE A 23 5.22 8.87 8.75
C PHE A 23 5.70 8.26 10.06
N TYR A 24 5.23 8.80 11.20
CA TYR A 24 5.65 8.34 12.51
C TYR A 24 4.47 8.16 13.48
N HIS A 25 4.43 6.99 14.13
CA HIS A 25 3.32 6.56 15.00
C HIS A 25 3.53 6.95 16.48
N HIS A 26 4.07 8.15 16.73
CA HIS A 26 4.22 8.73 18.06
C HIS A 26 3.92 10.23 17.97
N SER A 27 3.39 10.84 19.03
CA SER A 27 3.05 12.28 19.09
C SER A 27 4.24 13.24 18.89
N ILE A 28 5.46 12.74 18.66
CA ILE A 28 6.63 13.57 18.44
C ILE A 28 6.53 14.37 17.12
N PHE A 29 5.63 13.98 16.20
CA PHE A 29 5.34 14.73 14.98
C PHE A 29 4.80 16.15 15.27
N GLU A 30 4.21 16.38 16.45
CA GLU A 30 3.74 17.71 16.86
C GLU A 30 4.91 18.69 17.07
N ILE A 31 6.10 18.16 17.36
CA ILE A 31 7.31 18.92 17.66
C ILE A 31 8.21 19.02 16.42
N PHE A 32 8.17 18.01 15.53
CA PHE A 32 8.98 17.94 14.32
C PHE A 32 8.13 18.07 13.05
N PRO A 33 8.11 19.26 12.40
CA PRO A 33 7.28 19.52 11.21
C PRO A 33 7.55 18.60 10.01
N ILE A 34 8.69 17.91 10.00
CA ILE A 34 9.05 16.93 8.97
C ILE A 34 8.35 15.59 9.09
N LEU A 35 7.79 15.30 10.26
CA LEU A 35 7.08 14.06 10.50
C LEU A 35 5.60 14.23 10.22
N TRP A 36 5.07 13.28 9.46
CA TRP A 36 3.65 13.12 9.26
C TRP A 36 3.10 12.23 10.36
N ALA A 37 1.92 12.58 10.89
CA ALA A 37 1.25 11.73 11.86
C ALA A 37 0.95 10.36 11.23
N GLY A 38 1.23 9.27 11.95
CA GLY A 38 1.05 7.91 11.43
C GLY A 38 -0.40 7.58 11.01
N ASN A 39 -1.39 8.26 11.59
CA ASN A 39 -2.79 8.15 11.18
C ASN A 39 -3.09 8.76 9.80
N LYS A 40 -2.14 9.49 9.19
CA LYS A 40 -2.23 9.99 7.82
C LYS A 40 -1.95 8.92 6.77
N MET A 41 -1.39 7.78 7.15
CA MET A 41 -1.18 6.63 6.27
C MET A 41 -1.57 5.35 7.02
N PRO A 42 -2.87 5.14 7.30
CA PRO A 42 -3.31 3.92 7.93
C PRO A 42 -2.95 2.72 7.04
N ALA A 43 -2.41 1.67 7.64
CA ALA A 43 -1.99 0.45 6.95
C ALA A 43 -2.74 -0.76 7.55
N PRO A 44 -4.03 -0.92 7.26
CA PRO A 44 -4.82 -2.01 7.81
C PRO A 44 -4.51 -3.31 7.04
N TRP A 45 -4.36 -4.43 7.76
CA TRP A 45 -4.10 -5.74 7.17
C TRP A 45 -5.30 -6.69 7.31
N ALA A 46 -5.49 -7.59 6.35
CA ALA A 46 -6.62 -8.53 6.36
C ALA A 46 -6.48 -9.71 7.36
N ASN A 47 -5.27 -10.00 7.83
CA ASN A 47 -4.96 -11.08 8.79
C ASN A 47 -5.51 -12.46 8.37
N THR A 48 -5.33 -12.82 7.11
CA THR A 48 -5.93 -14.02 6.51
C THR A 48 -4.94 -14.74 5.59
N THR A 49 -5.08 -16.05 5.49
CA THR A 49 -4.44 -16.88 4.45
C THR A 49 -5.36 -17.13 3.25
N ASN A 50 -6.63 -16.73 3.35
CA ASN A 50 -7.62 -16.93 2.30
C ASN A 50 -7.62 -15.71 1.36
N VAL A 51 -7.29 -15.94 0.08
CA VAL A 51 -7.21 -14.90 -0.95
C VAL A 51 -8.54 -14.21 -1.21
N CYS A 52 -9.68 -14.91 -1.18
CA CYS A 52 -10.99 -14.28 -1.38
C CYS A 52 -11.30 -13.29 -0.24
N LYS A 53 -10.94 -13.63 1.00
CA LYS A 53 -11.08 -12.71 2.14
C LYS A 53 -10.13 -11.51 2.03
N LEU A 54 -8.93 -11.73 1.51
CA LEU A 54 -8.00 -10.63 1.21
C LEU A 54 -8.60 -9.69 0.16
N LEU A 55 -9.07 -10.22 -0.98
CA LEU A 55 -9.66 -9.41 -2.04
C LEU A 55 -10.89 -8.63 -1.57
N GLN A 56 -11.78 -9.28 -0.81
CA GLN A 56 -12.93 -8.61 -0.19
C GLN A 56 -12.48 -7.47 0.72
N PHE A 57 -11.46 -7.70 1.55
CA PHE A 57 -10.91 -6.67 2.43
C PHE A 57 -10.31 -5.50 1.64
N LEU A 58 -9.56 -5.77 0.57
CA LEU A 58 -8.99 -4.73 -0.29
C LEU A 58 -10.09 -3.88 -0.94
N GLU A 59 -11.14 -4.51 -1.47
CA GLU A 59 -12.29 -3.80 -2.03
C GLU A 59 -13.04 -2.97 -0.99
N THR A 60 -13.34 -3.55 0.18
CA THR A 60 -14.03 -2.83 1.25
C THR A 60 -13.23 -1.62 1.71
N THR A 61 -11.94 -1.79 2.00
CA THR A 61 -11.10 -0.67 2.47
C THR A 61 -10.88 0.39 1.40
N LEU A 62 -10.84 0.01 0.12
CA LEU A 62 -10.74 0.97 -0.99
C LEU A 62 -12.03 1.81 -1.13
N ASN A 63 -13.20 1.18 -0.96
CA ASN A 63 -14.49 1.85 -1.06
C ASN A 63 -14.81 2.74 0.15
N GLU A 64 -14.40 2.33 1.35
CA GLU A 64 -14.68 3.03 2.61
C GLU A 64 -13.63 4.09 2.98
N ARG A 65 -12.53 4.20 2.22
CA ARG A 65 -11.45 5.13 2.54
C ARG A 65 -11.89 6.59 2.51
N GLU A 66 -11.19 7.40 3.31
CA GLU A 66 -11.21 8.84 3.16
C GLU A 66 -10.60 9.25 1.81
N LYS A 67 -11.30 10.09 1.05
CA LYS A 67 -10.84 10.56 -0.27
C LYS A 67 -9.79 11.67 -0.17
N HIS A 68 -9.72 12.34 0.97
CA HIS A 68 -8.83 13.48 1.21
C HIS A 68 -8.17 13.37 2.59
N GLY A 69 -7.04 14.07 2.76
CA GLY A 69 -6.39 14.23 4.06
C GLY A 69 -5.65 13.01 4.60
N THR A 70 -5.71 11.85 3.91
CA THR A 70 -4.95 10.63 4.23
C THR A 70 -4.48 9.92 2.96
N PHE A 71 -3.43 9.11 3.09
CA PHE A 71 -2.99 8.16 2.08
C PHE A 71 -3.69 6.83 2.30
N HIS A 72 -4.17 6.24 1.22
CA HIS A 72 -4.76 4.91 1.27
C HIS A 72 -3.70 3.85 0.96
N VAL A 73 -3.55 2.90 1.88
CA VAL A 73 -2.66 1.76 1.73
C VAL A 73 -3.48 0.49 1.55
N SER A 74 -3.37 -0.14 0.38
CA SER A 74 -3.92 -1.45 0.08
C SER A 74 -2.87 -2.52 0.44
N GLN A 75 -3.04 -3.19 1.59
CA GLN A 75 -2.11 -4.23 2.05
C GLN A 75 -2.46 -5.61 1.48
N ALA A 76 -1.91 -5.92 0.31
CA ALA A 76 -2.03 -7.21 -0.37
C ALA A 76 -1.03 -8.24 0.21
N ILE A 77 -1.18 -8.56 1.50
CA ILE A 77 -0.33 -9.49 2.26
C ILE A 77 -1.18 -10.64 2.79
N LEU A 78 -0.72 -11.89 2.63
CA LEU A 78 -1.33 -13.06 3.25
C LEU A 78 -0.59 -13.43 4.54
N THR A 79 -1.31 -13.47 5.66
CA THR A 79 -0.73 -13.76 6.98
C THR A 79 -1.02 -15.21 7.37
N PRO A 80 0.01 -16.08 7.52
CA PRO A 80 -0.16 -17.42 8.09
C PRO A 80 -0.70 -17.34 9.52
N ARG A 81 -1.75 -18.13 9.83
CA ARG A 81 -2.46 -18.08 11.13
C ARG A 81 -1.65 -18.54 12.36
N VAL A 82 -0.39 -18.93 12.24
CA VAL A 82 0.46 -19.32 13.37
C VAL A 82 1.82 -18.62 13.27
N LYS A 83 2.01 -17.62 14.12
CA LYS A 83 3.22 -16.78 14.25
C LYS A 83 4.51 -17.54 14.59
N THR A 84 4.48 -18.88 14.72
CA THR A 84 5.61 -19.67 15.24
C THR A 84 6.28 -20.60 14.22
N PHE A 85 5.64 -20.93 13.08
CA PHE A 85 6.14 -22.02 12.21
C PHE A 85 6.72 -21.59 10.84
N ALA A 86 6.57 -20.33 10.43
CA ALA A 86 6.92 -19.93 9.07
C ALA A 86 8.41 -19.70 8.81
N ARG A 87 9.25 -19.53 9.83
CA ARG A 87 10.70 -19.31 9.62
C ARG A 87 11.44 -20.57 9.16
N HIS A 88 10.87 -21.76 9.38
CA HIS A 88 11.48 -23.06 9.02
C HIS A 88 10.73 -23.84 7.92
N LEU A 89 9.53 -23.42 7.51
CA LEU A 89 8.78 -23.99 6.36
C LEU A 89 8.90 -23.13 5.08
N SER A 90 9.91 -22.26 5.03
CA SER A 90 9.90 -20.95 4.39
C SER A 90 9.91 -20.91 2.86
N HIS A 91 10.35 -21.95 2.15
CA HIS A 91 10.37 -21.93 0.69
C HIS A 91 9.21 -22.65 0.02
N GLY A 92 8.86 -23.87 0.45
CA GLY A 92 7.82 -24.67 -0.20
C GLY A 92 6.41 -24.12 0.01
N LEU A 93 6.04 -23.79 1.25
CA LEU A 93 4.70 -23.27 1.56
C LEU A 93 4.51 -21.85 1.02
N LYS A 94 5.56 -21.02 1.09
CA LYS A 94 5.58 -19.69 0.47
C LYS A 94 5.40 -19.83 -1.04
N ASN A 95 6.18 -20.66 -1.74
CA ASN A 95 6.00 -20.86 -3.18
C ASN A 95 4.60 -21.33 -3.56
N THR A 96 4.01 -22.27 -2.83
CA THR A 96 2.67 -22.78 -3.14
C THR A 96 1.57 -21.75 -2.88
N LEU A 97 1.65 -21.00 -1.78
CA LEU A 97 0.69 -19.92 -1.49
C LEU A 97 0.86 -18.75 -2.46
N VAL A 98 2.09 -18.40 -2.81
CA VAL A 98 2.41 -17.37 -3.79
C VAL A 98 1.88 -17.78 -5.16
N HIS A 99 2.28 -18.93 -5.71
CA HIS A 99 1.87 -19.36 -7.05
C HIS A 99 0.35 -19.48 -7.20
N ARG A 100 -0.34 -19.94 -6.15
CA ARG A 100 -1.79 -20.09 -6.20
C ARG A 100 -2.54 -18.76 -6.09
N ASN A 101 -2.08 -17.86 -5.22
CA ASN A 101 -2.84 -16.65 -4.90
C ASN A 101 -2.41 -15.43 -5.72
N LEU A 102 -1.16 -15.39 -6.20
CA LEU A 102 -0.62 -14.29 -6.99
C LEU A 102 -1.47 -13.96 -8.23
N PRO A 103 -1.95 -14.91 -9.04
CA PRO A 103 -2.77 -14.58 -10.20
C PRO A 103 -4.05 -13.84 -9.84
N PHE A 104 -4.69 -14.19 -8.72
CA PHE A 104 -5.91 -13.52 -8.25
C PHE A 104 -5.63 -12.10 -7.77
N ILE A 105 -4.52 -11.90 -7.04
CA ILE A 105 -4.11 -10.58 -6.55
C ILE A 105 -3.66 -9.70 -7.71
N LEU A 106 -2.88 -10.23 -8.65
CA LEU A 106 -2.50 -9.53 -9.88
C LEU A 106 -3.72 -9.12 -10.70
N ASN A 107 -4.70 -10.01 -10.84
CA ASN A 107 -5.95 -9.69 -11.54
C ASN A 107 -6.68 -8.55 -10.86
N TRP A 108 -6.76 -8.56 -9.52
CA TRP A 108 -7.31 -7.44 -8.76
C TRP A 108 -6.56 -6.14 -9.02
N VAL A 109 -5.22 -6.15 -8.97
CA VAL A 109 -4.38 -4.96 -9.25
C VAL A 109 -4.64 -4.41 -10.66
N LYS A 110 -4.70 -5.28 -11.68
CA LYS A 110 -4.94 -4.87 -13.08
C LYS A 110 -6.28 -4.19 -13.31
N LEU A 111 -7.27 -4.43 -12.44
CA LEU A 111 -8.60 -3.81 -12.52
C LEU A 111 -8.63 -2.44 -11.82
N GLN A 112 -7.59 -2.07 -11.08
CA GLN A 112 -7.56 -0.81 -10.34
C GLN A 112 -7.20 0.37 -11.24
N LYS A 113 -7.59 1.56 -10.79
CA LYS A 113 -7.13 2.84 -11.34
C LYS A 113 -6.32 3.59 -10.29
N PRO A 114 -5.26 4.31 -10.64
CA PRO A 114 -4.56 5.16 -9.68
C PRO A 114 -5.40 6.41 -9.33
N GLY A 115 -5.12 7.00 -8.16
CA GLY A 115 -5.61 8.34 -7.79
C GLY A 115 -6.80 8.34 -6.84
N ILE A 116 -7.52 9.47 -6.79
CA ILE A 116 -8.56 9.72 -5.77
C ILE A 116 -9.77 8.79 -5.83
N MET A 117 -10.02 8.18 -7.00
CA MET A 117 -11.10 7.20 -7.17
C MET A 117 -10.60 5.75 -7.18
N GLY A 118 -9.32 5.51 -6.92
CA GLY A 118 -8.79 4.15 -6.85
C GLY A 118 -7.55 4.03 -5.95
N VAL A 119 -6.60 3.16 -6.31
CA VAL A 119 -5.48 2.82 -5.43
C VAL A 119 -4.45 3.97 -5.34
N ASN A 120 -3.72 4.01 -4.22
CA ASN A 120 -2.62 4.95 -4.01
C ASN A 120 -1.33 4.20 -3.70
N ILE A 121 -1.24 3.57 -2.53
CA ILE A 121 -0.07 2.78 -2.11
C ILE A 121 -0.48 1.32 -2.01
N ILE A 122 0.26 0.41 -2.65
CA ILE A 122 0.09 -1.04 -2.49
C ILE A 122 1.31 -1.61 -1.78
N THR A 123 1.09 -2.35 -0.70
CA THR A 123 2.15 -3.11 0.00
C THR A 123 1.87 -4.60 -0.13
N SER A 124 2.92 -5.41 -0.35
CA SER A 124 2.75 -6.84 -0.60
C SER A 124 4.03 -7.63 -0.28
N ASP A 125 3.86 -8.91 0.05
CA ASP A 125 4.93 -9.91 0.17
C ASP A 125 5.31 -10.55 -1.17
N PHE A 126 4.61 -10.21 -2.27
CA PHE A 126 4.84 -10.74 -3.61
C PHE A 126 5.74 -9.88 -4.51
N VAL A 127 6.40 -8.84 -3.97
CA VAL A 127 7.19 -7.88 -4.77
C VAL A 127 8.36 -8.50 -5.55
N GLU A 128 8.88 -9.64 -5.08
CA GLU A 128 9.95 -10.39 -5.76
C GLU A 128 9.43 -11.22 -6.95
N GLN A 129 8.10 -11.32 -7.11
CA GLN A 129 7.51 -12.07 -8.21
C GLN A 129 7.49 -11.23 -9.47
N VAL A 130 7.93 -11.86 -10.56
CA VAL A 130 7.95 -11.26 -11.91
C VAL A 130 6.57 -10.67 -12.20
N ASP A 131 6.56 -9.48 -12.81
CA ASP A 131 5.38 -8.68 -13.18
C ASP A 131 4.60 -8.00 -12.05
N PHE A 132 4.76 -8.33 -10.77
CA PHE A 132 3.93 -7.71 -9.72
C PHE A 132 4.20 -6.21 -9.56
N ALA A 133 5.46 -5.86 -9.27
CA ALA A 133 5.86 -4.46 -9.16
C ALA A 133 5.68 -3.71 -10.49
N ALA A 134 6.02 -4.35 -11.61
CA ALA A 134 5.86 -3.76 -12.94
C ALA A 134 4.38 -3.45 -13.28
N THR A 135 3.45 -4.33 -12.91
CA THR A 135 2.00 -4.12 -13.08
C THR A 135 1.54 -2.91 -12.27
N ILE A 136 1.96 -2.80 -11.00
CA ILE A 136 1.60 -1.66 -10.13
C ILE A 136 2.17 -0.36 -10.70
N ILE A 137 3.43 -0.35 -11.12
CA ILE A 137 4.06 0.83 -11.74
C ILE A 137 3.30 1.21 -13.02
N GLY A 138 2.93 0.22 -13.84
CA GLY A 138 2.20 0.41 -15.09
C GLY A 138 0.81 1.04 -14.92
N LEU A 139 0.17 0.90 -13.75
CA LEU A 139 -1.08 1.60 -13.45
C LEU A 139 -0.92 3.12 -13.58
N ASN A 140 0.26 3.67 -13.27
CA ASN A 140 0.51 5.12 -13.37
C ASN A 140 0.47 5.64 -14.81
N ASN A 141 0.56 4.79 -15.83
CA ASN A 141 0.38 5.22 -17.22
C ASN A 141 -1.04 5.77 -17.45
N LEU A 142 -2.05 5.28 -16.70
CA LEU A 142 -3.41 5.81 -16.75
C LEU A 142 -3.53 7.26 -16.27
N LEU A 143 -2.52 7.78 -15.55
CA LEU A 143 -2.47 9.20 -15.16
C LEU A 143 -1.91 10.10 -16.27
N LEU A 144 -1.22 9.52 -17.25
CA LEU A 144 -0.65 10.24 -18.39
C LEU A 144 -1.63 10.37 -19.57
N GLU A 145 -2.71 9.59 -19.55
CA GLU A 145 -3.78 9.60 -20.56
C GLU A 145 -4.87 10.67 -20.28
N VAL A 146 -4.61 11.58 -19.34
CA VAL A 146 -5.52 12.66 -18.90
C VAL A 146 -5.21 13.96 -19.61
#